data_AF-A0A482Z6K8-F1
#
_entry.id   AF-A0A482Z6K8-F1
#
_cell.length_a   1.000
_cell.length_b   1.000
_cell.length_c   1.000
_cell.angle_alpha   90.00
_cell.angle_beta   90.00
_cell.angle_gamma   90.00
#
_symmetry.space_group_name_H-M   'P 1'
#
loop_
_entity.id
_entity.type
_entity.pdbx_description
1 polymer ?
#
loop_
_entity_poly.entity_id
_entity_poly.type
_entity_poly.pdbx_seq_one_letter_code
_entity_poly.pdbx_strand_id
1 'polypeptide(L)' 'MDWVNFQNKICSFDLESDENGDIFAIGAVFQEQVFQRKAPFNIRQVVTVQTLTVKT' A
#
# COMPACT_ATOMS: atom_id res chain seq x y z
N MET A 1 25.40 -6.50 6.04
CA MET A 1 23.92 -6.38 6.06
C MET A 1 23.43 -7.06 4.81
N ASP A 2 22.54 -8.03 4.92
CA ASP A 2 22.04 -8.76 3.75
C ASP A 2 21.08 -7.85 2.95
N TRP A 3 21.48 -7.55 1.71
CA TRP A 3 20.75 -6.68 0.80
C TRP A 3 19.36 -7.22 0.47
N VAL A 4 19.22 -8.55 0.36
CA VAL A 4 17.95 -9.22 0.07
C VAL A 4 16.97 -9.03 1.24
N ASN A 5 17.45 -9.25 2.47
CA ASN A 5 16.66 -9.00 3.68
C ASN A 5 16.25 -7.53 3.86
N PHE A 6 17.03 -6.58 3.36
CA PHE A 6 16.66 -5.16 3.39
C PHE A 6 15.57 -4.86 2.36
N GLN A 7 15.72 -5.32 1.11
CA GLN A 7 14.72 -5.13 0.05
C GLN A 7 13.35 -5.72 0.43
N ASN A 8 13.34 -6.87 1.11
CA ASN A 8 12.11 -7.50 1.61
C ASN A 8 11.35 -6.68 2.68
N LYS A 9 11.87 -5.53 3.09
CA LYS A 9 11.25 -4.62 4.05
C LYS A 9 10.85 -3.27 3.43
N ILE A 10 11.18 -3.05 2.15
CA ILE A 10 10.88 -1.81 1.45
C ILE A 10 9.51 -1.94 0.78
N CYS A 11 8.64 -0.97 1.05
CA CYS A 11 7.36 -0.80 0.38
C CYS A 11 7.34 0.58 -0.27
N SER A 12 7.04 0.65 -1.57
CA SER A 12 6.68 1.91 -2.23
C SER A 12 5.22 2.19 -1.93
N PHE A 13 4.90 3.40 -1.48
CA PHE A 13 3.55 3.80 -1.12
C PHE A 13 3.31 5.21 -1.61
N ASP A 14 2.19 5.41 -2.31
CA ASP A 14 1.83 6.67 -2.94
C ASP A 14 0.35 7.00 -2.76
N LEU A 15 0.06 8.30 -2.71
CA LEU A 15 -1.25 8.85 -2.41
C LEU A 15 -1.65 9.88 -3.45
N GLU A 16 -2.88 9.77 -3.93
CA GLU A 16 -3.47 10.77 -4.82
C GLU A 16 -4.54 11.56 -4.07
N SER A 17 -4.45 12.89 -4.15
CA SER A 17 -5.38 13.83 -3.54
C SER A 17 -6.09 14.68 -4.59
N ASP A 18 -7.32 15.08 -4.30
CA ASP A 18 -8.05 16.03 -5.13
C ASP A 18 -7.58 17.48 -4.91
N GLU A 19 -8.24 18.43 -5.56
CA GLU A 19 -7.99 19.87 -5.43
C GLU A 19 -8.16 20.45 -4.02
N ASN A 20 -8.89 19.76 -3.14
CA ASN A 20 -9.11 20.14 -1.75
C ASN A 20 -8.08 19.47 -0.80
N GLY A 21 -7.25 18.57 -1.33
CA GLY A 21 -6.29 17.79 -0.54
C GLY A 21 -6.87 16.50 0.04
N ASP A 22 -8.09 16.11 -0.35
CA ASP A 22 -8.71 14.86 0.10
C ASP A 22 -8.13 13.67 -0.67
N ILE A 23 -7.66 12.65 0.06
CA ILE A 23 -7.11 11.43 -0.54
C ILE A 23 -8.23 10.60 -1.15
N PHE A 24 -8.17 10.37 -2.46
CA PHE A 24 -9.16 9.55 -3.16
C PHE A 24 -8.59 8.25 -3.74
N ALA A 25 -7.27 8.09 -3.82
CA ALA A 25 -6.65 6.83 -4.23
C ALA A 25 -5.32 6.56 -3.50
N ILE A 26 -5.00 5.28 -3.40
CA ILE A 26 -3.81 4.76 -2.74
C ILE A 26 -3.21 3.69 -3.64
N GLY A 27 -1.90 3.77 -3.85
CA GLY A 27 -1.10 2.75 -4.53
C GLY A 27 0.04 2.28 -3.65
N ALA A 28 0.33 0.99 -3.66
CA ALA A 28 1.52 0.44 -3.02
C ALA A 28 2.11 -0.71 -3.83
N VAL A 29 3.44 -0.85 -3.76
CA VAL A 29 4.17 -2.00 -4.31
C VAL A 29 5.05 -2.59 -3.21
N PHE A 30 4.88 -3.88 -2.95
CA PHE A 30 5.67 -4.63 -1.99
C PHE A 30 5.93 -6.03 -2.52
N GLN A 31 7.20 -6.45 -2.58
CA GLN A 31 7.60 -7.77 -3.08
C GLN A 31 6.93 -8.14 -4.42
N GLU A 32 7.00 -7.22 -5.40
CA GLU A 32 6.42 -7.36 -6.74
C GLU A 32 4.87 -7.43 -6.78
N GLN A 33 4.20 -7.33 -5.63
CA GLN A 33 2.74 -7.27 -5.54
C GLN A 33 2.27 -5.82 -5.54
N VAL A 34 1.25 -5.56 -6.35
CA VAL A 34 0.61 -4.23 -6.47
C VAL A 34 -0.68 -4.21 -5.66
N PHE A 35 -0.80 -3.25 -4.77
CA PHE A 35 -2.01 -2.98 -3.99
C PHE A 35 -2.56 -1.62 -4.42
N GLN A 36 -3.83 -1.59 -4.82
CA GLN A 36 -4.49 -0.35 -5.24
C GLN A 36 -5.88 -0.24 -4.64
N ARG A 37 -6.26 0.98 -4.23
CA ARG A 37 -7.60 1.26 -3.73
C ARG A 37 -8.05 2.65 -4.12
N LYS A 38 -9.30 2.76 -4.58
CA LYS A 38 -9.96 4.02 -4.91
C LYS A 38 -11.14 4.25 -3.96
N ALA A 39 -11.38 5.51 -3.60
CA ALA A 39 -12.45 5.92 -2.70
C ALA A 39 -13.84 5.47 -3.21
N PRO A 40 -14.81 5.20 -2.31
CA PRO A 40 -14.70 5.36 -0.86
C PRO A 40 -13.97 4.19 -0.18
N PHE A 41 -13.10 4.50 0.79
CA PHE A 41 -12.48 3.51 1.67
C PHE A 41 -12.22 4.10 3.06
N ASN A 42 -12.13 3.23 4.07
CA ASN A 42 -11.71 3.63 5.40
C ASN A 42 -10.18 3.56 5.49
N ILE A 43 -9.50 4.71 5.50
CA ILE A 43 -8.02 4.78 5.57
C ILE A 43 -7.44 3.98 6.74
N ARG A 44 -8.14 3.91 7.88
CA ARG A 44 -7.69 3.15 9.07
C ARG A 44 -7.64 1.63 8.84
N GLN A 45 -8.36 1.14 7.83
CA GLN A 45 -8.37 -0.27 7.42
C GLN A 45 -7.44 -0.54 6.22
N VAL A 46 -6.81 0.49 5.64
CA VAL A 46 -5.93 0.35 4.45
C VAL A 46 -4.44 0.32 4.85
N VAL A 47 -4.06 0.92 5.98
CA VAL A 47 -2.65 1.00 6.43
C VAL A 47 -2.16 -0.27 7.14
N THR A 48 -2.95 -1.33 7.21
CA THR A 48 -2.46 -2.62 7.70
C THR A 48 -1.70 -3.32 6.57
N VAL A 49 -0.38 -3.15 6.51
CA VAL A 49 0.51 -4.13 5.86
C VAL A 49 0.54 -5.38 6.76
N GLN A 50 -0.61 -6.01 6.95
CA GLN A 50 -0.67 -7.40 7.35
C GLN A 50 -0.66 -8.17 6.05
N THR A 51 0.31 -9.07 5.92
CA THR A 51 0.36 -10.14 4.93
C THR A 51 -1.06 -10.53 4.54
N LEU A 52 -1.50 -10.09 3.35
CA LEU A 52 -2.78 -10.50 2.78
C LEU A 52 -2.62 -11.97 2.40
N THR A 53 -2.78 -12.86 3.36
CA THR A 53 -3.04 -14.27 3.09
C THR A 53 -4.43 -14.31 2.47
N VAL A 54 -4.50 -14.23 1.15
CA VAL A 54 -5.67 -14.64 0.38
C VAL A 54 -5.85 -16.13 0.68
N LYS A 55 -6.79 -16.46 1.56
CA LYS A 55 -7.25 -17.85 1.69
C LYS A 55 -7.99 -18.19 0.39
N THR A 56 -7.38 -19.10 -0.37
CA THR A 56 -7.96 -19.81 -1.52
C THR A 56 -9.26 -20.52 -1.15
#